data_AF-A0A9D7XSR5-F1
#
_entry.id   AF-A0A9D7XSR5-F1
#
_cell.length_a   1.000
_cell.length_b   1.000
_cell.length_c   1.000
_cell.angle_alpha   90.00
_cell.angle_beta   90.00
_cell.angle_gamma   90.00
#
_symmetry.space_group_name_H-M   'P 1'
#
loop_
_entity.id
_entity.type
_entity.pdbx_description
1 polymer ?
#
loop_
_entity_poly.entity_id
_entity_poly.type
_entity_poly.pdbx_seq_one_letter_code
_entity_poly.pdbx_strand_id
1 'polypeptide(L)'
;MFYFKAMFDVQNRTGTTFGSIDKDTLYDLIFAKPPVELQKQFQSIVGKYDKMILTRSRETQELITLRDFLLPLLMNGQVKVK
;
A
#
# COMPACT_ATOMS: atom_id res chain seq x y z
N MET A 1 4.76 -11.30 10.17
CA MET A 1 3.59 -10.49 9.79
C MET A 1 2.33 -10.79 10.62
N PHE A 2 2.03 -12.06 10.96
CA PHE A 2 0.80 -12.43 11.68
C PHE A 2 0.59 -11.75 13.04
N TYR A 3 1.66 -11.55 13.82
CA TYR A 3 1.60 -10.83 15.11
C TYR A 3 1.10 -9.39 14.95
N PHE A 4 1.73 -8.61 14.05
CA PHE A 4 1.34 -7.22 13.80
C PHE A 4 -0.07 -7.13 13.24
N LYS A 5 -0.46 -8.05 12.34
CA LYS A 5 -1.82 -8.10 11.80
C LYS A 5 -2.86 -8.31 12.91
N ALA A 6 -2.65 -9.29 13.79
CA ALA A 6 -3.57 -9.56 14.90
C ALA A 6 -3.65 -8.37 15.88
N MET A 7 -2.52 -7.72 16.18
CA MET A 7 -2.51 -6.55 17.06
C MET A 7 -3.22 -5.34 16.42
N PHE A 8 -2.97 -5.04 15.15
CA PHE A 8 -3.64 -3.94 14.46
C PHE A 8 -5.12 -4.23 14.21
N ASP A 9 -5.51 -5.49 14.00
CA ASP A 9 -6.92 -5.89 13.87
C ASP A 9 -7.69 -5.68 15.19
N VAL A 10 -7.04 -5.81 16.37
CA VAL A 10 -7.64 -5.48 17.66
C VAL A 10 -7.80 -3.96 17.82
N GLN A 11 -6.80 -3.17 17.44
CA GLN A 11 -6.84 -1.70 17.53
C GLN A 11 -7.82 -1.05 16.54
N ASN A 12 -8.08 -1.71 15.41
CA ASN A 12 -9.13 -1.29 14.46
C ASN A 12 -10.56 -1.63 14.94
N ARG A 13 -10.70 -2.36 16.06
CA ARG A 13 -11.98 -2.75 16.66
C ARG A 13 -12.28 -2.01 17.96
N THR A 14 -11.33 -1.29 18.53
CA THR A 14 -11.49 -0.52 19.77
C THR A 14 -12.29 0.77 19.51
N GLY A 15 -13.61 0.64 19.38
CA GLY A 15 -14.65 1.62 19.78
C GLY A 15 -14.64 3.07 19.25
N THR A 16 -13.61 3.52 18.54
CA THR A 16 -13.52 4.87 17.99
C THR A 16 -14.09 4.89 16.58
N THR A 17 -14.79 5.96 16.20
CA THR A 17 -15.40 6.13 14.86
C THR A 17 -14.35 6.06 13.72
N PHE A 18 -13.08 6.29 14.05
CA PHE A 18 -11.92 6.03 13.20
C PHE A 18 -10.97 5.10 13.95
N GLY A 19 -10.64 3.94 13.39
CA GLY A 19 -9.61 3.06 13.96
C GLY A 19 -8.30 3.83 14.10
N SER A 20 -7.85 4.00 15.34
CA SER A 20 -6.66 4.79 15.68
C SER A 20 -5.78 4.01 16.63
N ILE A 21 -4.47 4.09 16.41
CA ILE A 21 -3.47 3.54 17.33
C ILE A 21 -3.00 4.68 18.21
N ASP A 22 -3.22 4.56 19.51
CA ASP A 22 -2.75 5.55 20.47
C ASP A 22 -1.22 5.58 20.53
N LYS A 23 -0.68 6.73 20.92
CA LYS A 23 0.77 6.94 21.02
C LYS A 23 1.44 5.86 21.86
N ASP A 24 0.90 5.59 23.04
CA ASP A 24 1.49 4.65 23.99
C ASP A 24 1.48 3.22 23.43
N THR A 25 0.36 2.81 22.84
CA THR A 25 0.23 1.54 22.12
C THR A 25 1.28 1.38 21.00
N LEU A 26 1.61 2.46 20.29
CA LEU A 26 2.62 2.44 19.24
C LEU A 26 4.04 2.28 19.82
N TYR A 27 4.36 2.95 20.93
CA TYR A 27 5.67 2.86 21.58
C TYR A 27 5.87 1.51 22.30
N ASP A 28 4.79 0.90 22.78
CA ASP A 28 4.82 -0.38 23.48
C ASP A 28 4.87 -1.59 22.54
N LEU A 29 4.94 -1.37 21.22
CA LEU A 29 5.09 -2.45 20.25
C LEU A 29 6.41 -3.19 20.47
N ILE A 30 6.30 -4.45 20.86
CA ILE A 30 7.44 -5.36 20.96
C ILE A 30 7.79 -5.85 19.55
N PHE A 31 9.01 -5.55 19.09
CA PHE A 31 9.54 -6.08 17.84
C PHE A 31 11.04 -6.39 17.94
N ALA A 32 11.51 -7.33 17.13
CA ALA A 32 12.92 -7.63 17.02
C ALA A 32 13.64 -6.49 16.30
N LYS A 33 14.71 -5.95 16.91
CA LYS A 33 15.59 -4.95 16.30
C LYS A 33 16.87 -5.65 15.81
N PRO A 34 16.95 -6.08 14.54
CA PRO A 34 18.15 -6.71 14.01
C PRO A 34 19.32 -5.72 13.90
N PRO A 35 20.58 -6.20 13.77
CA PRO A 35 21.74 -5.36 13.46
C PRO A 35 21.54 -4.54 12.18
N VAL A 36 22.16 -3.37 12.11
CA VAL A 36 21.99 -2.41 11.00
C VAL A 36 22.42 -3.03 9.66
N GLU A 37 23.43 -3.90 9.68
CA GLU A 37 23.94 -4.61 8.52
C GLU A 37 22.87 -5.51 7.92
N LEU A 38 22.15 -6.26 8.76
CA LEU A 38 21.07 -7.14 8.33
C LEU A 38 19.87 -6.33 7.79
N GLN A 39 19.59 -5.17 8.38
CA GLN A 39 18.57 -4.25 7.87
C GLN A 39 18.92 -3.74 6.47
N LYS A 40 20.18 -3.34 6.25
CA LYS A 40 20.66 -2.89 4.93
C LYS A 40 20.59 -4.00 3.88
N GLN A 41 21.00 -5.22 4.24
CA GLN A 41 20.91 -6.38 3.35
C GLN A 41 19.45 -6.66 2.97
N PHE A 42 18.56 -6.69 3.95
CA PHE A 42 17.12 -6.84 3.71
C PHE A 42 16.62 -5.76 2.75
N GLN A 43 16.91 -4.48 3.05
CA GLN A 43 16.49 -3.36 2.21
C GLN A 43 17.01 -3.46 0.77
N SER A 44 18.24 -3.94 0.56
CA SER A 44 18.79 -4.14 -0.78
C SER A 44 18.01 -5.18 -1.60
N ILE A 45 17.44 -6.18 -0.93
CA ILE A 45 16.66 -7.24 -1.56
C ILE A 45 15.23 -6.76 -1.81
N VAL A 46 14.57 -6.19 -0.79
CA VAL A 46 13.14 -5.83 -0.86
C VAL A 46 12.89 -4.51 -1.56
N GLY A 47 13.80 -3.54 -1.46
CA GLY A 47 13.59 -2.18 -1.94
C GLY A 47 13.32 -2.10 -3.45
N LYS A 48 13.89 -3.02 -4.24
CA LYS A 48 13.56 -3.10 -5.68
C LYS A 48 12.09 -3.48 -5.91
N TYR A 49 11.55 -4.39 -5.10
CA TYR A 49 10.16 -4.82 -5.20
C TYR A 49 9.22 -3.74 -4.72
N ASP A 50 9.55 -3.04 -3.63
CA ASP A 50 8.77 -1.89 -3.14
C ASP A 50 8.64 -0.82 -4.23
N LYS A 51 9.75 -0.48 -4.89
CA LYS A 51 9.76 0.46 -6.01
C LYS A 51 8.92 -0.05 -7.18
N MET A 52 9.05 -1.33 -7.55
CA MET A 52 8.25 -1.93 -8.62
C MET A 52 6.76 -1.90 -8.32
N ILE A 53 6.35 -2.22 -7.09
CA ILE A 53 4.95 -2.19 -6.65
C ILE A 53 4.42 -0.75 -6.73
N LEU A 54 5.17 0.22 -6.23
CA LEU A 54 4.79 1.63 -6.28
C LEU A 54 4.60 2.11 -7.72
N THR A 55 5.58 1.86 -8.59
CA THR A 55 5.52 2.28 -10.00
C THR A 55 4.34 1.64 -10.73
N ARG A 56 4.19 0.31 -10.63
CA ARG A 56 3.10 -0.41 -11.31
C ARG A 56 1.72 -0.02 -10.79
N SER A 57 1.60 0.28 -9.50
CA SER A 57 0.35 0.77 -8.91
C SER A 57 -0.07 2.11 -9.52
N ARG A 58 0.89 3.04 -9.72
CA ARG A 58 0.64 4.32 -10.39
C ARG A 58 0.27 4.15 -11.85
N GLU A 59 1.04 3.37 -12.60
CA GLU A 59 0.76 3.08 -14.01
C GLU A 59 -0.63 2.45 -14.18
N THR A 60 -1.00 1.51 -13.29
CA THR A 60 -2.32 0.90 -13.29
C THR A 60 -3.42 1.93 -13.04
N GLN A 61 -3.22 2.84 -12.09
CA GLN A 61 -4.18 3.91 -11.80
C GLN A 61 -4.35 4.85 -12.99
N GLU A 62 -3.26 5.23 -13.65
CA GLU A 62 -3.28 6.06 -14.86
C GLU A 62 -4.01 5.36 -16.01
N LEU A 63 -3.74 4.07 -16.25
CA LEU A 63 -4.42 3.28 -17.27
C LEU A 63 -5.92 3.13 -16.99
N ILE A 64 -6.31 2.94 -15.73
CA ILE A 64 -7.72 2.90 -15.32
C ILE A 64 -8.39 4.24 -15.63
N THR A 65 -7.78 5.35 -15.22
CA THR A 65 -8.32 6.68 -15.48
C THR A 65 -8.43 6.97 -16.97
N LEU A 66 -7.42 6.60 -17.76
CA LEU A 66 -7.45 6.76 -19.21
C LEU A 66 -8.54 5.91 -19.86
N ARG A 67 -8.69 4.65 -19.44
CA ARG A 67 -9.77 3.76 -19.91
C ARG A 67 -11.13 4.39 -19.62
N ASP A 68 -11.36 4.85 -18.40
CA ASP A 68 -12.65 5.40 -17.97
C ASP A 68 -12.97 6.70 -18.70
N PHE A 69 -11.95 7.48 -19.04
CA PHE A 69 -12.09 8.67 -19.88
C PHE A 69 -12.40 8.34 -21.35
N LEU A 70 -11.69 7.36 -21.93
CA LEU A 70 -11.82 7.04 -23.36
C LEU A 70 -13.05 6.20 -23.68
N LEU A 71 -13.50 5.34 -22.77
CA LEU A 71 -14.60 4.40 -23.03
C LEU A 71 -15.90 5.12 -23.47
N PRO A 72 -16.36 6.20 -22.82
CA PRO A 72 -17.52 6.96 -23.28
C PRO A 72 -17.34 7.55 -24.69
N LEU A 73 -16.14 8.06 -24.99
CA LEU A 73 -15.79 8.68 -26.28
C LEU A 73 -15.73 7.66 -27.43
N LEU A 74 -15.35 6.42 -27.12
CA LEU A 74 -15.38 5.31 -28.06
C LEU A 74 -16.83 4.84 -28.29
N MET A 75 -17.61 4.68 -27.21
CA MET A 75 -18.98 4.19 -27.26
C MET A 75 -19.94 5.14 -28.00
N ASN A 76 -19.73 6.44 -27.88
CA ASN A 76 -20.53 7.44 -28.59
C ASN A 76 -19.96 7.79 -29.99
N GLY A 77 -18.88 7.14 -30.42
CA GLY A 77 -18.28 7.27 -31.75
C GLY A 77 -17.51 8.57 -31.99
N GLN A 78 -17.25 9.38 -30.95
CA GLN A 78 -16.45 10.61 -31.06
C GLN A 78 -14.98 10.33 -31.37
N VAL A 79 -14.48 9.17 -30.94
CA VAL A 79 -13.11 8.71 -31.21
C VAL A 79 -13.18 7.32 -31.85
N LYS A 80 -12.27 7.04 -32.80
CA LYS A 80 -12.14 5.74 -33.45
C LYS A 80 -10.70 5.23 -33.31
N VAL A 81 -10.54 3.96 -32.96
CA VAL A 81 -9.25 3.28 -33.01
C VAL A 81 -9.01 2.87 -34.46
N LYS A 82 -7.84 3.21 -35.01
CA LYS A 82 -7.40 2.76 -36.33
C LYS A 82 -6.84 1.35 -36.28
#